data_AF-A0A978SP20-F1
#
_entry.id   AF-A0A978SP20-F1
#
_cell.length_a   1.000
_cell.length_b   1.000
_cell.length_c   1.000
_cell.angle_alpha   90.00
_cell.angle_beta   90.00
_cell.angle_gamma   90.00
#
_symmetry.space_group_name_H-M   'P 1'
#
loop_
_entity.id
_entity.type
_entity.pdbx_description
1 polymer ?
#
loop_
_entity_poly.entity_id
_entity_poly.type
_entity_poly.pdbx_seq_one_letter_code
_entity_poly.pdbx_strand_id
1 'polypeptide(L)'
;MKKLDAYSVSIGVLGAIDTFLTATVLPIPVWVTFIAWASFFILGGKKSGLIQSIASNLTGIAIASLTLLAISIIGGSPLIAAICVGLGSAAMVQASKVPILTAIPAIVWGFASTVGTTVATGKPITTPGIDNPAIVAAAAMIIGGLFGYLSELWGDAMTKPSVVEREQTRV
;
A
#
# COMPACT_ATOMS: atom_id res chain seq x y z
N MET A 1 21.87 3.09 -17.60
CA MET A 1 22.03 4.29 -16.74
C MET A 1 22.48 3.86 -15.34
N LYS A 2 22.83 4.78 -14.43
CA LYS A 2 22.94 4.43 -13.01
C LYS A 2 21.56 4.11 -12.47
N LYS A 3 21.47 3.30 -11.40
CA LYS A 3 20.19 2.83 -10.85
C LYS A 3 19.29 3.98 -10.44
N LEU A 4 19.82 5.00 -9.75
CA LEU A 4 19.05 6.16 -9.33
C LEU A 4 18.46 6.91 -10.53
N ASP A 5 19.26 7.20 -11.56
CA ASP A 5 18.76 7.89 -12.77
C ASP A 5 17.68 7.07 -13.49
N ALA A 6 17.84 5.75 -13.57
CA ALA A 6 16.85 4.86 -14.17
C ALA A 6 15.54 4.87 -13.38
N TYR A 7 15.62 4.80 -12.05
CA TYR A 7 14.45 4.81 -11.19
C TYR A 7 13.79 6.19 -11.14
N SER A 8 14.56 7.29 -11.26
CA SER A 8 13.99 8.63 -11.42
C SER A 8 13.11 8.72 -12.67
N VAL A 9 13.55 8.14 -13.79
CA VAL A 9 12.75 8.08 -15.01
C VAL A 9 11.53 7.18 -14.83
N SER A 10 11.71 5.93 -14.38
CA SER A 10 10.60 4.98 -14.30
C SER A 10 9.54 5.41 -13.27
N ILE A 11 9.95 5.77 -12.05
CA ILE A 11 9.05 6.23 -10.99
C ILE A 11 8.42 7.57 -11.35
N GLY A 12 9.18 8.50 -11.92
CA GLY A 12 8.66 9.81 -12.30
C GLY A 12 7.55 9.73 -13.34
N VAL A 13 7.77 8.96 -14.42
CA VAL A 13 6.77 8.79 -15.48
C VAL A 13 5.57 7.99 -14.98
N LEU A 14 5.79 6.86 -14.29
CA LEU A 14 4.69 6.06 -13.78
C LEU A 14 3.88 6.78 -12.68
N GLY A 15 4.51 7.63 -11.88
CA GLY A 15 3.82 8.48 -10.90
C GLY A 15 2.90 9.51 -11.56
N ALA A 16 3.33 10.09 -12.69
CA ALA A 16 2.46 10.96 -13.48
C ALA A 16 1.27 10.20 -14.08
N ILE A 17 1.51 8.99 -14.61
CA ILE A 17 0.46 8.11 -15.15
C ILE A 17 -0.52 7.70 -14.06
N ASP A 18 -0.04 7.25 -12.90
CA ASP A 18 -0.87 6.85 -11.77
C ASP A 18 -1.74 8.02 -11.29
N THR A 19 -1.16 9.22 -11.16
CA THR A 19 -1.90 10.43 -10.78
C THR A 19 -3.00 10.76 -11.79
N PHE A 20 -2.69 10.73 -13.09
CA PHE A 20 -3.69 11.00 -14.12
C PHE A 20 -4.80 9.95 -14.14
N LEU A 21 -4.43 8.67 -14.05
CA LEU A 21 -5.37 7.55 -14.04
C LEU A 21 -6.32 7.63 -12.85
N THR A 22 -5.77 7.86 -11.66
CA THR A 22 -6.54 7.95 -10.41
C THR A 22 -7.38 9.23 -10.33
N ALA A 23 -7.02 10.28 -11.06
CA ALA A 23 -7.83 11.49 -11.15
C ALA A 23 -8.97 11.43 -12.19
N THR A 24 -8.90 10.53 -13.18
CA THR A 24 -9.81 10.60 -14.35
C THR A 24 -10.58 9.31 -14.63
N VAL A 25 -9.93 8.15 -14.61
CA VAL A 25 -10.54 6.87 -15.05
C VAL A 25 -10.99 6.04 -13.86
N LEU A 26 -10.19 6.02 -12.80
CA LEU A 26 -10.45 5.23 -11.60
C LEU A 26 -10.30 6.13 -10.37
N PRO A 27 -11.35 6.86 -9.96
CA PRO A 27 -11.27 7.84 -8.87
C PRO A 27 -11.00 7.15 -7.53
N ILE A 28 -9.72 7.03 -7.19
CA ILE A 28 -9.22 6.48 -5.93
C ILE A 28 -8.16 7.40 -5.33
N PRO A 29 -7.93 7.36 -4.01
CA PRO A 29 -6.94 8.22 -3.37
C PRO A 29 -5.50 7.96 -3.87
N VAL A 30 -4.94 8.87 -4.65
CA VAL A 30 -3.58 8.74 -5.21
C VAL A 30 -2.49 8.64 -4.12
N TRP A 31 -2.66 9.27 -2.96
CA TRP A 31 -1.67 9.10 -1.90
C TRP A 31 -1.65 7.66 -1.35
N VAL A 32 -2.76 6.92 -1.44
CA VAL A 32 -2.81 5.51 -1.02
C VAL A 32 -2.02 4.63 -2.00
N THR A 33 -2.07 4.92 -3.31
CA THR A 33 -1.24 4.20 -4.29
C THR A 33 0.24 4.46 -4.03
N PHE A 34 0.65 5.71 -3.76
CA PHE A 34 2.04 6.04 -3.41
C PHE A 34 2.50 5.42 -2.08
N ILE A 35 1.64 5.32 -1.07
CA ILE A 35 1.96 4.61 0.18
C ILE A 35 2.20 3.12 -0.10
N ALA A 36 1.37 2.49 -0.93
CA ALA A 36 1.56 1.10 -1.31
C ALA A 36 2.85 0.87 -2.10
N TRP A 37 3.20 1.83 -2.96
CA TRP A 37 4.44 1.84 -3.72
C TRP A 37 5.68 1.92 -2.80
N ALA A 38 5.65 2.81 -1.81
CA ALA A 38 6.70 2.89 -0.79
C ALA A 38 6.79 1.58 0.03
N SER A 39 5.64 1.00 0.38
CA SER A 39 5.56 -0.28 1.07
C SER A 39 6.24 -1.41 0.29
N PHE A 40 5.96 -1.52 -1.01
CA PHE A 40 6.60 -2.47 -1.90
C PHE A 40 8.14 -2.34 -1.89
N PHE A 41 8.68 -1.13 -2.04
CA PHE A 41 10.13 -0.93 -2.11
C PHE A 41 10.84 -1.18 -0.78
N ILE A 42 10.26 -0.75 0.34
CA ILE A 42 10.82 -1.00 1.68
C ILE A 42 10.85 -2.50 2.00
N LEU A 43 9.91 -3.28 1.43
CA LEU A 43 9.87 -4.73 1.56
C LEU A 43 10.77 -5.48 0.57
N GLY A 44 11.74 -4.77 -0.02
CA GLY A 44 12.78 -5.34 -0.86
C GLY A 44 12.41 -5.47 -2.33
N GLY A 45 11.25 -4.93 -2.74
CA GLY A 45 10.76 -5.01 -4.11
C GLY A 45 10.56 -6.45 -4.57
N LYS A 46 10.68 -6.69 -5.88
CA LYS A 46 10.51 -8.01 -6.50
C LYS A 46 9.14 -8.65 -6.21
N LYS A 47 8.95 -9.87 -6.70
CA LYS A 47 7.69 -10.60 -6.50
C LYS A 47 7.41 -10.88 -5.02
N SER A 48 8.44 -11.20 -4.23
CA SER A 48 8.31 -11.50 -2.80
C SER A 48 7.88 -10.26 -2.00
N GLY A 49 8.51 -9.10 -2.23
CA GLY A 49 8.14 -7.86 -1.56
C GLY A 49 6.76 -7.36 -1.98
N LEU A 50 6.36 -7.58 -3.24
CA LEU A 50 5.00 -7.29 -3.71
C LEU A 50 3.95 -8.13 -2.96
N ILE A 51 4.17 -9.45 -2.87
CA ILE A 51 3.25 -10.37 -2.17
C ILE A 51 3.16 -9.97 -0.69
N GLN A 52 4.31 -9.74 -0.04
CA GLN A 52 4.35 -9.34 1.36
C GLN A 52 3.65 -7.99 1.58
N SER A 53 3.91 -7.00 0.72
CA SER A 53 3.27 -5.69 0.81
C SER A 53 1.75 -5.81 0.67
N ILE A 54 1.26 -6.47 -0.38
CA ILE A 54 -0.19 -6.60 -0.58
C ILE A 54 -0.83 -7.34 0.61
N ALA A 55 -0.24 -8.43 1.08
CA ALA A 55 -0.76 -9.19 2.22
C ALA A 55 -0.81 -8.34 3.50
N SER A 56 0.27 -7.61 3.82
CA SER A 56 0.33 -6.72 4.99
C SER A 56 -0.66 -5.56 4.88
N ASN A 57 -0.70 -4.87 3.75
CA ASN A 57 -1.60 -3.73 3.55
C ASN A 57 -3.08 -4.17 3.63
N LEU A 58 -3.46 -5.29 3.02
CA LEU A 58 -4.82 -5.83 3.10
C LEU A 58 -5.18 -6.27 4.53
N THR A 59 -4.22 -6.80 5.29
CA THR A 59 -4.43 -7.10 6.72
C THR A 59 -4.72 -5.82 7.50
N GLY A 60 -3.97 -4.75 7.25
CA GLY A 60 -4.21 -3.43 7.84
C GLY A 60 -5.61 -2.89 7.52
N ILE A 61 -6.03 -3.03 6.27
CA ILE A 61 -7.38 -2.63 5.81
C ILE A 61 -8.47 -3.42 6.54
N ALA A 62 -8.30 -4.73 6.68
CA ALA A 62 -9.26 -5.57 7.40
C ALA A 62 -9.38 -5.14 8.88
N ILE A 63 -8.25 -4.90 9.55
CA ILE A 63 -8.23 -4.46 10.95
C ILE A 63 -8.86 -3.07 11.08
N ALA A 64 -8.52 -2.11 10.21
CA ALA A 64 -9.16 -0.79 10.21
C ALA A 64 -10.67 -0.87 9.98
N SER A 65 -11.12 -1.75 9.08
CA SER A 65 -12.54 -1.94 8.81
C SER A 65 -13.28 -2.40 10.06
N LEU A 66 -12.74 -3.40 10.77
CA LEU A 66 -13.30 -3.88 12.04
C LEU A 66 -13.28 -2.78 13.13
N THR A 67 -12.19 -2.03 13.23
CA THR A 67 -12.08 -0.91 14.17
C THR A 67 -13.12 0.17 13.89
N LEU A 68 -13.28 0.59 12.64
CA LEU A 68 -14.23 1.63 12.24
C LEU A 68 -15.69 1.15 12.39
N LEU A 69 -15.96 -0.13 12.11
CA LEU A 69 -17.28 -0.73 12.36
C LEU A 69 -17.62 -0.72 13.85
N ALA A 70 -16.66 -1.09 14.72
CA ALA A 70 -16.85 -1.04 16.16
C ALA A 70 -17.15 0.39 16.65
N ILE A 71 -16.42 1.40 16.15
CA ILE A 71 -16.69 2.82 16.46
C ILE A 71 -18.10 3.22 16.02
N SER A 72 -18.52 2.78 14.83
CA SER A 72 -19.86 3.09 14.31
C SER A 72 -20.99 2.46 15.13
N ILE A 73 -20.78 1.30 15.74
CA ILE A 73 -21.79 0.57 16.52
C ILE A 73 -21.88 1.11 17.95
N ILE A 74 -20.74 1.36 18.60
CA ILE A 74 -20.69 1.78 20.01
C ILE A 74 -21.09 3.27 20.15
N GLY A 75 -20.78 4.08 19.14
CA GLY A 75 -21.03 5.52 19.11
C GLY A 75 -19.74 6.32 18.95
N GLY A 76 -19.80 7.36 18.12
CA GLY A 76 -18.64 8.20 17.81
C GLY A 76 -18.34 9.20 18.92
N SER A 77 -17.50 8.83 19.88
CA SER A 77 -16.81 9.79 20.76
C SER A 77 -15.29 9.69 20.59
N PRO A 78 -14.53 10.77 20.84
CA PRO A 78 -13.07 10.72 20.78
C PRO A 78 -12.47 9.64 21.69
N LEU A 79 -13.09 9.40 22.85
CA LEU A 79 -12.65 8.36 23.78
C LEU A 79 -12.86 6.94 23.21
N ILE A 80 -14.03 6.68 22.62
CA ILE A 80 -14.32 5.39 21.98
C ILE A 80 -13.38 5.17 20.79
N ALA A 81 -13.18 6.19 19.96
CA ALA A 81 -12.23 6.12 18.85
C ALA A 81 -10.81 5.81 19.34
N ALA A 82 -10.33 6.47 20.40
CA ALA A 82 -9.01 6.21 20.97
C ALA A 82 -8.86 4.76 21.47
N ILE A 83 -9.87 4.23 22.17
CA ILE A 83 -9.87 2.84 22.66
C ILE A 83 -9.87 1.86 21.50
N CYS A 84 -10.79 2.02 20.53
CA CYS A 84 -10.91 1.12 19.38
C CYS A 84 -9.65 1.13 18.50
N VAL A 85 -9.05 2.31 18.28
CA VAL A 85 -7.78 2.44 17.54
C VAL A 85 -6.61 1.84 18.33
N GLY A 86 -6.58 2.00 19.66
CA GLY A 86 -5.58 1.34 20.51
C GLY A 86 -5.66 -0.19 20.41
N LEU A 87 -6.88 -0.75 20.47
CA LEU A 87 -7.11 -2.19 20.28
C LEU A 87 -6.75 -2.65 18.85
N GLY A 88 -7.12 -1.88 17.83
CA GLY A 88 -6.73 -2.14 16.44
C GLY A 88 -5.21 -2.14 16.26
N SER A 89 -4.50 -1.21 16.92
CA SER A 89 -3.04 -1.15 16.89
C SER A 89 -2.40 -2.38 17.54
N ALA A 90 -2.93 -2.83 18.69
CA ALA A 90 -2.49 -4.08 19.30
C ALA A 90 -2.76 -5.28 18.37
N ALA A 91 -3.91 -5.33 17.70
CA ALA A 91 -4.25 -6.38 16.75
C ALA A 91 -3.29 -6.43 15.55
N MET A 92 -2.84 -5.28 15.02
CA MET A 92 -1.83 -5.23 13.95
C MET A 92 -0.50 -5.87 14.37
N VAL A 93 -0.06 -5.63 15.61
CA VAL A 93 1.15 -6.26 16.17
C VAL A 93 0.94 -7.77 16.39
N GLN A 94 -0.26 -8.21 16.77
CA GLN A 94 -0.55 -9.64 16.86
C GLN A 94 -0.54 -10.32 15.49
N ALA A 95 -1.10 -9.66 14.47
CA ALA A 95 -1.14 -10.18 13.10
C ALA A 95 0.27 -10.39 12.52
N SER A 96 1.26 -9.58 12.92
CA SER A 96 2.64 -9.70 12.43
C SER A 96 3.39 -10.94 12.93
N LYS A 97 2.77 -11.76 13.79
CA LYS A 97 3.29 -13.09 14.15
C LYS A 97 3.18 -14.09 12.98
N VAL A 98 2.33 -13.82 12.00
CA VAL A 98 2.25 -14.63 10.78
C VAL A 98 3.48 -14.33 9.91
N PRO A 99 4.25 -15.32 9.43
CA PRO A 99 5.52 -15.10 8.73
C PRO A 99 5.47 -14.12 7.55
N ILE A 100 4.39 -14.15 6.77
CA ILE A 100 4.20 -13.23 5.63
C ILE A 100 3.85 -11.80 6.07
N LEU A 101 3.40 -11.58 7.30
CA LEU A 101 2.90 -10.29 7.80
C LEU A 101 3.87 -9.61 8.77
N THR A 102 5.12 -10.06 8.83
CA THR A 102 6.13 -9.57 9.79
C THR A 102 6.44 -8.08 9.67
N ALA A 103 6.11 -7.45 8.54
CA ALA A 103 6.23 -6.02 8.33
C ALA A 103 5.07 -5.22 8.97
N ILE A 104 5.18 -4.94 10.26
CA ILE A 104 4.20 -4.11 11.00
C ILE A 104 3.94 -2.76 10.30
N PRO A 105 4.94 -2.00 9.81
CA PRO A 105 4.68 -0.72 9.14
C PRO A 105 3.75 -0.84 7.93
N ALA A 106 3.86 -1.92 7.16
CA ALA A 106 2.99 -2.17 6.01
C ALA A 106 1.54 -2.45 6.41
N ILE A 107 1.33 -3.15 7.53
CA ILE A 107 0.00 -3.31 8.13
C ILE A 107 -0.55 -1.95 8.56
N VAL A 108 0.26 -1.14 9.26
CA VAL A 108 -0.16 0.20 9.71
C VAL A 108 -0.51 1.11 8.54
N TRP A 109 0.22 1.05 7.42
CA TRP A 109 -0.10 1.81 6.22
C TRP A 109 -1.45 1.41 5.60
N GLY A 110 -1.78 0.12 5.58
CA GLY A 110 -3.10 -0.37 5.18
C GLY A 110 -4.21 0.18 6.08
N PHE A 111 -3.98 0.14 7.40
CA PHE A 111 -4.92 0.67 8.38
C PHE A 111 -5.16 2.16 8.20
N ALA A 112 -4.09 2.95 8.20
CA ALA A 112 -4.13 4.40 8.08
C ALA A 112 -4.76 4.85 6.76
N SER A 113 -4.47 4.14 5.67
CA SER A 113 -5.04 4.45 4.37
C SER A 113 -6.53 4.18 4.30
N THR A 114 -7.04 3.18 5.02
CA THR A 114 -8.49 2.92 5.10
C THR A 114 -9.20 4.06 5.84
N VAL A 115 -8.66 4.47 7.00
CA VAL A 115 -9.18 5.63 7.75
C VAL A 115 -9.07 6.92 6.92
N GLY A 116 -7.94 7.15 6.25
CA GLY A 116 -7.77 8.30 5.35
C GLY A 116 -8.76 8.27 4.18
N THR A 117 -9.09 7.09 3.65
CA THR A 117 -10.07 6.92 2.57
C THR A 117 -11.49 7.26 3.03
N THR A 118 -11.89 6.92 4.26
CA THR A 118 -13.20 7.34 4.78
C THR A 118 -13.30 8.86 4.85
N VAL A 119 -12.24 9.53 5.28
CA VAL A 119 -12.18 11.00 5.38
C VAL A 119 -12.21 11.63 3.99
N ALA A 120 -11.37 11.15 3.08
CA ALA A 120 -11.22 11.75 1.75
C ALA A 120 -12.44 11.55 0.84
N THR A 121 -13.15 10.44 1.00
CA THR A 121 -14.37 10.18 0.23
C THR A 121 -15.63 10.72 0.92
N GLY A 122 -15.54 11.12 2.19
CA GLY A 122 -16.68 11.50 3.02
C GLY A 122 -17.64 10.33 3.29
N LYS A 123 -17.22 9.08 3.05
CA LYS A 123 -18.05 7.88 3.16
C LYS A 123 -17.70 7.10 4.43
N PRO A 124 -18.68 6.69 5.24
CA PRO A 124 -18.43 5.82 6.39
C PRO A 124 -18.06 4.40 5.93
N ILE A 125 -17.39 3.65 6.79
CA ILE A 125 -17.00 2.24 6.52
C ILE A 125 -18.21 1.32 6.29
N THR A 126 -19.41 1.73 6.71
CA THR A 126 -20.68 1.01 6.54
C THR A 126 -21.29 1.20 5.15
N THR A 127 -20.69 2.04 4.29
CA THR A 127 -21.17 2.27 2.92
C THR A 127 -21.21 0.96 2.14
N PRO A 128 -22.36 0.55 1.57
CA PRO A 128 -22.45 -0.68 0.80
C PRO A 128 -21.85 -0.52 -0.61
N GLY A 129 -21.43 -1.63 -1.20
CA GLY A 129 -20.98 -1.68 -2.60
C GLY A 129 -19.54 -1.21 -2.82
N ILE A 130 -19.19 -0.97 -4.08
CA ILE A 130 -17.81 -0.66 -4.53
C ILE A 130 -17.25 0.65 -3.95
N ASP A 131 -18.14 1.52 -3.50
CA ASP A 131 -17.83 2.79 -2.86
C ASP A 131 -17.41 2.65 -1.39
N ASN A 132 -17.42 1.43 -0.85
CA ASN A 132 -16.97 1.17 0.50
C ASN A 132 -15.49 1.59 0.65
N PRO A 133 -15.16 2.42 1.66
CA PRO A 133 -13.78 2.88 1.89
C PRO A 133 -12.73 1.76 2.00
N ALA A 134 -13.09 0.58 2.52
CA ALA A 134 -12.19 -0.57 2.57
C ALA A 134 -11.90 -1.13 1.17
N ILE A 135 -12.91 -1.21 0.31
CA ILE A 135 -12.76 -1.68 -1.07
C ILE A 135 -11.94 -0.68 -1.89
N VAL A 136 -12.24 0.61 -1.74
CA VAL A 136 -11.49 1.70 -2.38
C VAL A 136 -10.02 1.69 -1.94
N ALA A 137 -9.76 1.57 -0.62
CA ALA A 137 -8.39 1.50 -0.09
C ALA A 137 -7.67 0.22 -0.55
N ALA A 138 -8.35 -0.94 -0.59
CA ALA A 138 -7.78 -2.19 -1.08
C ALA A 138 -7.40 -2.10 -2.56
N ALA A 139 -8.29 -1.55 -3.40
CA ALA A 139 -8.02 -1.33 -4.81
C ALA A 139 -6.81 -0.41 -4.99
N ALA A 140 -6.76 0.72 -4.27
CA ALA A 140 -5.64 1.65 -4.32
C ALA A 140 -4.32 1.02 -3.84
N MET A 141 -4.34 0.23 -2.77
CA MET A 141 -3.15 -0.46 -2.28
C MET A 141 -2.62 -1.51 -3.26
N ILE A 142 -3.52 -2.28 -3.88
CA ILE A 142 -3.13 -3.28 -4.88
C ILE A 142 -2.55 -2.58 -6.11
N ILE A 143 -3.23 -1.56 -6.62
CA ILE A 143 -2.79 -0.80 -7.80
C ILE A 143 -1.44 -0.13 -7.53
N GLY A 144 -1.28 0.54 -6.39
CA GLY A 144 -0.01 1.18 -6.03
C GLY A 144 1.14 0.17 -5.89
N GLY A 145 0.88 -1.01 -5.33
CA GLY A 145 1.86 -2.10 -5.31
C GLY A 145 2.27 -2.57 -6.71
N LEU A 146 1.30 -2.68 -7.63
CA LEU A 146 1.55 -3.04 -9.03
C LEU A 146 2.35 -1.95 -9.76
N PHE A 147 2.02 -0.67 -9.57
CA PHE A 147 2.83 0.44 -10.07
C PHE A 147 4.26 0.40 -9.52
N GLY A 148 4.40 0.07 -8.23
CA GLY A 148 5.70 -0.18 -7.61
C GLY A 148 6.50 -1.24 -8.34
N TYR A 149 5.90 -2.40 -8.55
CA TYR A 149 6.53 -3.50 -9.27
C TYR A 149 6.86 -3.15 -10.73
N LEU A 150 5.96 -2.51 -11.46
CA LEU A 150 6.21 -2.06 -12.83
C LEU A 150 7.36 -1.04 -12.90
N SER A 151 7.46 -0.15 -11.92
CA SER A 151 8.54 0.84 -11.85
C SER A 151 9.90 0.22 -11.58
N GLU A 152 9.95 -0.86 -10.79
CA GLU A 152 11.16 -1.64 -10.57
C GLU A 152 11.56 -2.37 -11.86
N LEU A 153 10.63 -3.06 -12.52
CA LEU A 153 10.90 -3.78 -13.77
C LEU A 153 11.44 -2.84 -14.86
N TRP A 154 10.79 -1.70 -15.05
CA TRP A 154 11.23 -0.72 -16.04
C TRP A 154 12.55 -0.06 -15.63
N GLY A 155 12.71 0.30 -14.36
CA GLY A 155 13.95 0.86 -13.83
C GLY A 155 15.14 -0.08 -14.03
N ASP A 156 15.00 -1.34 -13.64
CA ASP A 156 16.04 -2.36 -13.78
C ASP A 156 16.41 -2.61 -15.24
N ALA A 157 15.42 -2.66 -16.16
CA ALA A 157 15.67 -2.80 -17.60
C ALA A 157 16.52 -1.67 -18.20
N MET A 158 16.51 -0.48 -17.59
CA MET A 158 17.34 0.66 -18.01
C MET A 158 18.74 0.68 -17.37
N THR A 159 19.02 -0.21 -16.42
CA THR A 159 20.36 -0.33 -15.80
C THR A 159 21.32 -1.15 -16.66
N LYS A 160 22.62 -0.83 -16.62
CA LYS A 160 23.65 -1.65 -17.28
C LYS A 160 24.05 -2.80 -16.33
N PRO A 161 24.30 -4.03 -16.82
CA PRO A 161 24.87 -5.09 -15.99
C PRO A 161 26.16 -4.63 -15.34
N SER A 162 26.34 -4.96 -14.06
CA SER A 162 27.58 -4.68 -13.35
C SER A 162 28.77 -5.40 -14.00
N VAL A 163 29.99 -4.88 -13.84
CA VAL A 163 31.20 -5.48 -14.44
C VAL A 163 31.38 -6.93 -13.95
N VAL A 164 31.05 -7.20 -12.68
CA VAL A 164 31.11 -8.52 -12.04
C VAL A 164 30.18 -9.54 -12.72
N GLU A 165 28.97 -9.11 -13.08
CA GLU A 165 27.96 -9.97 -13.73
C GLU A 165 28.34 -10.30 -15.18
N ARG A 166 29.07 -9.40 -15.84
CA ARG A 166 29.66 -9.62 -17.18
C ARG A 166 30.83 -10.59 -17.19
N GLU A 167 31.56 -10.71 -16.08
CA GLU A 167 32.62 -11.71 -15.95
C GLU A 167 32.04 -13.10 -15.69
N GLN A 168 30.97 -13.22 -14.88
CA GLN A 168 30.31 -14.50 -14.61
C GLN A 168 29.54 -15.09 -15.80
N THR A 169 29.02 -14.25 -16.72
CA THR A 169 28.35 -14.73 -17.95
C THR A 169 29.32 -15.03 -19.10
N ARG A 170 30.63 -14.76 -18.93
CA ARG A 170 31.68 -15.07 -19.90
C ARG A 170 32.41 -16.39 -19.63
N VAL A 171 32.06 -17.10 -18.56
CA VAL A 171 32.60 -18.41 -18.19
C VAL A 171 31.62 -19.51 -18.56
#